data_AF-A0A090VWB7-F1
#
_entry.id   AF-A0A090VWB7-F1
#
_cell.length_a   1.000
_cell.length_b   1.000
_cell.length_c   1.000
_cell.angle_alpha   90.00
_cell.angle_beta   90.00
_cell.angle_gamma   90.00
#
_symmetry.space_group_name_H-M   'P 1'
#
loop_
_entity.id
_entity.type
_entity.pdbx_description
1 polymer ?
#
loop_
_entity_poly.entity_id
_entity_poly.type
_entity_poly.pdbx_seq_one_letter_code
_entity_poly.pdbx_strand_id
1 'polypeptide(L)'
;MGPTNLNIAIGCLVIIYTVSGGTRAVNVTQKHQMVVIFFGMLVAFFLIVNKLPEDITFTKALEIAGASGKMEVLDFSFSLNNRYTFWSGIIGGTFLMLSYFGTDQSQVQRYLSGKSVKEMQLGLIFNGLLKVPMQFFILLVGVMVFVFYQFNEAPVNFNPTATDVVLNSEYANAYKTLQKEQQQIFRDKQKIIKAYTSSNNPDAAKYISAANAANEELRQEARVLIDKAGESKNLKVESNDKDYVFIHFILNNLPRGLIGLLLAVILSAAMSSTASELNALGSTTTMDLYKRNVGEKTEEQMVKASRWFTFLWGIVAIGVACIANLAENLIQWVNIIGSIFYGNVLGIFLLAFFFKFVKGNAVFIAALITQMLVIALYLLNEYEYINLPFLWLNFVGCIIVIFIATLLQVFLNDEKQTT
;
A
#
# COMPACT_ATOMS: atom_id res chain seq x y z
N MET A 1 -4.70 20.99 -12.74
CA MET A 1 -3.45 20.36 -13.23
C MET A 1 -3.79 18.89 -13.45
N GLY A 2 -3.56 18.33 -14.64
CA GLY A 2 -3.87 16.91 -14.88
C GLY A 2 -2.98 15.99 -14.02
N PRO A 3 -3.39 14.73 -13.79
CA PRO A 3 -2.65 13.76 -12.97
C PRO A 3 -1.21 13.55 -13.47
N THR A 4 -1.00 13.51 -14.79
CA THR A 4 0.33 13.42 -15.42
C THR A 4 1.23 14.61 -15.05
N ASN A 5 0.69 15.82 -15.08
CA ASN A 5 1.46 17.02 -14.75
C ASN A 5 1.87 17.03 -13.27
N LEU A 6 1.00 16.52 -12.39
CA LEU A 6 1.29 16.35 -10.97
C LEU A 6 2.41 15.33 -10.75
N ASN A 7 2.34 14.17 -11.42
CA ASN A 7 3.39 13.13 -11.35
C ASN A 7 4.76 13.68 -11.79
N ILE A 8 4.80 14.43 -12.90
CA ILE A 8 6.03 15.06 -13.40
C ILE A 8 6.54 16.09 -12.39
N ALA A 9 5.68 16.97 -11.86
CA ALA A 9 6.10 18.01 -10.94
C ALA A 9 6.68 17.44 -9.63
N ILE A 10 5.97 16.50 -9.00
CA ILE A 10 6.43 15.85 -7.77
C ILE A 10 7.68 15.02 -8.04
N GLY A 11 7.70 14.24 -9.13
CA GLY A 11 8.84 13.42 -9.49
C GLY A 11 10.11 14.24 -9.70
N CYS A 12 10.02 15.35 -10.44
CA CYS A 12 11.14 16.28 -10.63
C CYS A 12 11.64 16.86 -9.30
N LEU A 13 10.74 17.27 -8.41
CA LEU A 13 11.12 17.76 -7.07
C LEU A 13 11.86 16.68 -6.27
N VAL A 14 11.36 15.45 -6.27
CA VAL A 14 11.99 14.31 -5.57
C VAL A 14 13.38 14.03 -6.12
N ILE A 15 13.54 14.01 -7.44
CA ILE A 15 14.83 13.80 -8.10
C ILE A 15 15.82 14.89 -7.67
N ILE A 16 15.43 16.16 -7.71
CA ILE A 16 16.32 17.29 -7.42
C ILE A 16 16.94 17.16 -6.03
N TYR A 17 16.12 16.96 -4.99
CA TYR A 17 16.67 16.91 -3.62
C TYR A 17 17.38 15.58 -3.31
N THR A 18 16.93 14.47 -3.92
CA THR A 18 17.57 13.15 -3.73
C THR A 18 18.95 13.12 -4.38
N VAL A 19 19.08 13.62 -5.61
CA VAL A 19 20.36 13.66 -6.34
C VAL A 19 21.33 14.66 -5.73
N SER A 20 20.86 15.86 -5.35
CA SER A 20 21.73 16.89 -4.78
C SER A 20 22.23 16.51 -3.39
N GLY A 21 21.34 16.03 -2.52
CA GLY A 21 21.62 15.86 -1.10
C GLY A 21 21.93 14.44 -0.63
N GLY A 22 21.61 13.41 -1.44
CA GLY A 22 21.84 11.99 -1.10
C GLY A 22 21.15 11.55 0.19
N THR A 23 21.63 10.45 0.78
CA THR A 23 21.08 9.84 2.01
C THR A 23 20.89 10.83 3.16
N ARG A 24 21.83 11.76 3.35
CA ARG A 24 21.78 12.71 4.47
C ARG A 24 20.61 13.69 4.31
N ALA A 25 20.41 14.24 3.12
CA ALA A 25 19.26 15.13 2.87
C ALA A 25 17.94 14.37 2.96
N VAL A 26 17.87 13.17 2.39
CA VAL A 26 16.68 12.30 2.49
C VAL A 26 16.31 12.05 3.95
N ASN A 27 17.26 11.68 4.81
CA ASN A 27 16.98 11.41 6.21
C ASN A 27 16.45 12.65 6.96
N VAL A 28 16.99 13.84 6.68
CA VAL A 28 16.54 15.09 7.31
C VAL A 28 15.15 15.48 6.83
N THR A 29 14.87 15.42 5.52
CA THR A 29 13.55 15.74 4.99
C THR A 29 12.49 14.77 5.51
N GLN A 30 12.80 13.48 5.59
CA GLN A 30 11.91 12.46 6.14
C GLN A 30 11.53 12.72 7.60
N LYS A 31 12.48 13.16 8.43
CA LYS A 31 12.19 13.55 9.82
C LYS A 31 11.15 14.67 9.89
N HIS A 32 11.29 15.70 9.06
CA HIS A 32 10.32 16.80 9.02
C HIS A 32 8.98 16.38 8.42
N GLN A 33 8.99 15.59 7.34
CA GLN A 33 7.78 15.02 6.73
C GLN A 33 6.99 14.18 7.72
N MET A 34 7.66 13.35 8.53
CA MET A 34 7.01 12.55 9.57
C MET A 34 6.24 13.42 10.58
N VAL A 35 6.82 14.56 11.00
CA VAL A 35 6.15 15.51 11.91
C VAL A 35 4.91 16.11 11.24
N VAL A 36 5.04 16.54 9.98
CA VAL A 36 3.91 17.10 9.21
C VAL A 36 2.79 16.06 9.06
N ILE A 37 3.14 14.81 8.71
CA ILE A 37 2.19 13.72 8.55
C ILE A 37 1.45 13.43 9.85
N PHE A 38 2.17 13.24 10.96
CA PHE A 38 1.55 12.96 12.26
C PHE A 38 0.63 14.09 12.70
N PHE A 39 1.10 15.34 12.59
CA PHE A 39 0.32 16.51 12.97
C PHE A 39 -0.93 16.63 12.11
N GLY A 40 -0.81 16.53 10.79
CA GLY A 40 -1.94 16.61 9.89
C GLY A 40 -2.95 15.47 10.09
N MET A 41 -2.48 14.25 10.35
CA MET A 41 -3.37 13.14 10.70
C MET A 41 -4.13 13.36 12.01
N LEU A 42 -3.48 13.90 13.05
CA LEU A 42 -4.14 14.26 14.30
C LEU A 42 -5.20 15.35 14.07
N VAL A 43 -4.85 16.39 13.32
CA VAL A 43 -5.78 17.47 12.95
C VAL A 43 -6.98 16.91 12.18
N ALA A 44 -6.75 16.06 11.18
CA ALA A 44 -7.82 15.41 10.42
C ALA A 44 -8.75 14.60 11.34
N PHE A 45 -8.18 13.78 12.23
CA PHE A 45 -8.94 12.99 13.19
C PHE A 45 -9.83 13.85 14.09
N PHE A 46 -9.27 14.87 14.75
CA PHE A 46 -10.04 15.75 15.62
C PHE A 46 -11.15 16.50 14.88
N LEU A 47 -10.90 16.90 13.62
CA LEU A 47 -11.92 17.55 12.80
C LEU A 47 -13.05 16.61 12.40
N ILE A 48 -12.74 15.37 12.07
CA ILE A 48 -13.76 14.36 11.77
C ILE A 48 -14.66 14.18 12.99
N VAL A 49 -14.08 14.01 14.18
CA VAL A 49 -14.82 13.85 15.44
C VAL A 49 -15.66 15.09 15.75
N ASN A 50 -15.10 16.29 15.60
CA ASN A 50 -15.82 17.55 15.85
C ASN A 50 -16.95 17.83 14.83
N LYS A 51 -16.96 17.14 13.68
CA LYS A 51 -18.01 17.26 12.66
C LYS A 51 -19.11 16.22 12.82
N LEU A 52 -18.98 15.29 13.76
CA LEU A 52 -20.09 14.43 14.14
C LEU A 52 -21.15 15.27 14.89
N PRO A 53 -22.43 14.88 14.84
CA PRO A 53 -23.48 15.54 15.62
C PRO A 53 -23.15 15.55 17.13
N GLU A 54 -23.55 16.61 17.85
CA GLU A 54 -23.19 16.82 19.27
C GLU A 54 -23.65 15.68 20.20
N ASP A 55 -24.69 14.94 19.81
CA ASP A 55 -25.24 13.79 20.53
C ASP A 55 -24.47 12.47 20.30
N ILE A 56 -23.47 12.48 19.41
CA ILE A 56 -22.64 11.34 19.05
C ILE A 56 -21.27 11.46 19.71
N THR A 57 -21.10 10.72 20.81
CA THR A 57 -19.79 10.57 21.46
C THR A 57 -18.87 9.65 20.66
N PHE A 58 -17.56 9.72 20.93
CA PHE A 58 -16.57 8.83 20.29
C PHE A 58 -16.90 7.34 20.46
N THR A 59 -17.40 6.93 21.63
CA THR A 59 -17.83 5.54 21.88
C THR A 59 -19.00 5.15 20.98
N LYS A 60 -20.03 5.99 20.86
CA LYS A 60 -21.17 5.73 19.96
C LYS A 60 -20.73 5.66 18.49
N ALA A 61 -19.78 6.50 18.08
CA ALA A 61 -19.20 6.44 16.74
C ALA A 61 -18.55 5.06 16.46
N LEU A 62 -17.80 4.51 17.43
CA LEU A 62 -17.24 3.17 17.32
C LEU A 62 -18.29 2.06 17.32
N GLU A 63 -19.37 2.20 18.09
CA GLU A 63 -20.50 1.26 18.06
C GLU A 63 -21.20 1.24 16.70
N ILE A 64 -21.43 2.41 16.09
CA ILE A 64 -22.01 2.52 14.73
C ILE A 64 -21.10 1.84 13.70
N ALA A 65 -19.78 2.05 13.82
CA ALA A 65 -18.81 1.36 12.97
C ALA A 65 -18.85 -0.16 13.18
N GLY A 66 -18.92 -0.62 14.42
CA GLY A 66 -19.01 -2.04 14.78
C GLY A 66 -20.27 -2.70 14.27
N ALA A 67 -21.43 -2.06 14.41
CA ALA A 67 -22.71 -2.50 13.87
C ALA A 67 -22.69 -2.64 12.32
N SER A 68 -21.78 -1.94 11.66
CA SER A 68 -21.58 -1.98 10.20
C SER A 68 -20.47 -2.92 9.76
N GLY A 69 -19.95 -3.77 10.66
CA GLY A 69 -18.85 -4.71 10.39
C GLY A 69 -17.49 -4.04 10.18
N LYS A 70 -17.34 -2.72 10.42
CA LYS A 70 -16.08 -1.99 10.17
C LYS A 70 -15.04 -2.18 11.28
N MET A 71 -15.43 -2.81 12.39
CA MET A 71 -14.56 -3.14 13.52
C MET A 71 -14.12 -4.62 13.53
N GLU A 72 -14.52 -5.42 12.53
CA GLU A 72 -14.07 -6.81 12.36
C GLU A 72 -12.69 -6.83 11.70
N VAL A 73 -11.65 -6.49 12.48
CA VAL A 73 -10.28 -6.28 11.96
C VAL A 73 -9.51 -7.62 11.80
N LEU A 74 -9.94 -8.68 12.47
CA LEU A 74 -9.25 -9.98 12.50
C LEU A 74 -10.18 -11.11 12.05
N ASP A 75 -9.80 -11.77 10.96
CA ASP A 75 -10.43 -13.02 10.51
C ASP A 75 -9.53 -14.21 10.87
N PHE A 76 -9.98 -15.07 11.80
CA PHE A 76 -9.24 -16.26 12.24
C PHE A 76 -9.51 -17.52 11.39
N SER A 77 -10.33 -17.40 10.34
CA SER A 77 -10.62 -18.53 9.46
C SER A 77 -9.34 -19.03 8.78
N PHE A 78 -9.21 -20.36 8.71
CA PHE A 78 -8.14 -21.00 7.94
C PHE A 78 -8.61 -21.17 6.48
N SER A 79 -8.82 -20.04 5.81
CA SER A 79 -9.27 -20.00 4.42
C SER A 79 -8.18 -19.46 3.51
N LEU A 80 -7.79 -20.24 2.51
CA LEU A 80 -6.92 -19.77 1.42
C LEU A 80 -7.69 -18.99 0.35
N ASN A 81 -9.02 -18.87 0.48
CA ASN A 81 -9.82 -18.00 -0.39
C ASN A 81 -9.82 -16.55 0.13
N ASN A 82 -9.50 -16.34 1.42
CA ASN A 82 -9.35 -15.00 1.97
C ASN A 82 -7.87 -14.58 1.98
N ARG A 83 -7.60 -13.44 1.33
CA ARG A 83 -6.25 -12.87 1.23
C ARG A 83 -5.71 -12.34 2.56
N TYR A 84 -6.58 -11.92 3.47
CA TYR A 84 -6.23 -11.19 4.70
C TYR A 84 -6.81 -11.85 5.95
N THR A 85 -6.38 -13.08 6.24
CA THR A 85 -6.66 -13.76 7.52
C THR A 85 -5.53 -13.51 8.52
N PHE A 86 -5.81 -13.78 9.80
CA PHE A 86 -4.82 -13.80 10.87
C PHE A 86 -3.61 -14.67 10.51
N TRP A 87 -3.86 -15.83 9.91
CA TRP A 87 -2.81 -16.78 9.49
C TRP A 87 -1.96 -16.24 8.34
N SER A 88 -2.60 -15.68 7.30
CA SER A 88 -1.90 -15.03 6.19
C SER A 88 -1.02 -13.87 6.69
N GLY A 89 -1.50 -13.11 7.68
CA GLY A 89 -0.74 -12.03 8.31
C GLY A 89 0.45 -12.51 9.14
N ILE A 90 0.25 -13.50 10.02
CA ILE A 90 1.31 -14.00 10.90
C ILE A 90 2.34 -14.82 10.14
N ILE A 91 1.96 -15.61 9.14
CA ILE A 91 2.91 -16.44 8.38
C ILE A 91 3.45 -15.65 7.20
N GLY A 92 2.59 -15.33 6.23
CA GLY A 92 2.98 -14.62 5.02
C GLY A 92 3.51 -13.22 5.31
N GLY A 93 2.82 -12.46 6.16
CA GLY A 93 3.24 -11.11 6.56
C GLY A 93 4.55 -11.10 7.36
N THR A 94 4.82 -12.08 8.22
CA THR A 94 6.13 -12.19 8.89
C THR A 94 7.26 -12.39 7.89
N PHE A 95 7.11 -13.32 6.94
CA PHE A 95 8.14 -13.54 5.92
C PHE A 95 8.33 -12.31 5.03
N LEU A 96 7.23 -11.66 4.62
CA LEU A 96 7.28 -10.39 3.89
C LEU A 96 8.08 -9.32 4.66
N MET A 97 7.79 -9.14 5.96
CA MET A 97 8.46 -8.13 6.78
C MET A 97 9.92 -8.51 7.09
N LEU A 98 10.25 -9.80 7.25
CA LEU A 98 11.63 -10.26 7.39
C LEU A 98 12.44 -9.96 6.11
N SER A 99 11.87 -10.21 4.93
CA SER A 99 12.49 -9.83 3.67
C SER A 99 12.67 -8.31 3.57
N TYR A 100 11.60 -7.56 3.84
CA TYR A 100 11.60 -6.10 3.72
C TYR A 100 12.61 -5.43 4.65
N PHE A 101 12.64 -5.80 5.93
CA PHE A 101 13.56 -5.18 6.88
C PHE A 101 14.97 -5.78 6.87
N GLY A 102 15.11 -7.05 6.47
CA GLY A 102 16.37 -7.79 6.51
C GLY A 102 17.18 -7.76 5.22
N THR A 103 16.53 -7.61 4.06
CA THR A 103 17.17 -7.79 2.74
C THR A 103 16.96 -6.62 1.78
N ASP A 104 15.97 -5.76 2.01
CA ASP A 104 15.69 -4.62 1.14
C ASP A 104 16.68 -3.48 1.38
N GLN A 105 17.32 -3.00 0.31
CA GLN A 105 18.33 -1.95 0.40
C GLN A 105 17.77 -0.63 0.94
N SER A 106 16.52 -0.27 0.61
CA SER A 106 15.87 0.96 1.09
C SER A 106 15.77 1.00 2.61
N GLN A 107 15.71 -0.18 3.25
CA GLN A 107 15.63 -0.37 4.68
C GLN A 107 17.01 -0.59 5.30
N VAL A 108 17.77 -1.57 4.81
CA VAL A 108 19.09 -1.94 5.34
C VAL A 108 20.04 -0.74 5.41
N GLN A 109 20.01 0.13 4.39
CA GLN A 109 20.84 1.33 4.35
C GLN A 109 20.59 2.29 5.53
N ARG A 110 19.36 2.34 6.07
CA ARG A 110 19.02 3.23 7.19
C ARG A 110 19.76 2.81 8.46
N TYR A 111 19.83 1.52 8.73
CA TYR A 111 20.48 1.02 9.93
C TYR A 111 21.99 1.13 9.81
N LEU A 112 22.59 0.84 8.65
CA LEU A 112 24.04 0.94 8.42
C LEU A 112 24.62 2.36 8.64
N SER A 113 23.77 3.38 8.71
CA SER A 113 24.16 4.76 9.01
C SER A 113 24.23 5.11 10.50
N GLY A 114 23.87 4.17 11.39
CA GLY A 114 23.92 4.36 12.84
C GLY A 114 25.35 4.46 13.40
N LYS A 115 25.55 5.16 14.52
CA LYS A 115 26.90 5.36 15.09
C LYS A 115 27.45 4.14 15.81
N SER A 116 26.57 3.22 16.23
CA SER A 116 26.93 1.97 16.90
C SER A 116 25.89 0.88 16.66
N VAL A 117 26.28 -0.39 16.83
CA VAL A 117 25.36 -1.53 16.73
C VAL A 117 24.14 -1.38 17.64
N LYS A 118 24.34 -0.87 18.86
CA LYS A 118 23.24 -0.61 19.80
C LYS A 118 22.26 0.42 19.27
N GLU A 119 22.75 1.52 18.68
CA GLU A 119 21.87 2.53 18.07
C GLU A 119 21.11 1.97 16.86
N MET A 120 21.75 1.13 16.04
CA MET A 120 21.09 0.46 14.92
C MET A 120 19.94 -0.44 15.39
N GLN A 121 20.17 -1.26 16.42
CA GLN A 121 19.16 -2.14 17.02
C GLN A 121 18.02 -1.35 17.66
N LEU A 122 18.32 -0.30 18.42
CA LEU A 122 17.31 0.57 18.99
C LEU A 122 16.48 1.25 17.90
N GLY A 123 17.12 1.73 16.82
CA GLY A 123 16.42 2.32 15.68
C GLY A 123 15.41 1.38 15.03
N LEU A 124 15.77 0.10 14.87
CA LEU A 124 14.87 -0.96 14.39
C LEU A 124 13.69 -1.19 15.34
N ILE A 125 13.93 -1.27 16.65
CA ILE A 125 12.88 -1.44 17.66
C ILE A 125 11.92 -0.24 17.67
N PHE A 126 12.46 0.99 17.63
CA PHE A 126 11.65 2.21 17.57
C PHE A 126 10.81 2.28 16.30
N ASN A 127 11.31 1.76 15.17
CA ASN A 127 10.51 1.66 13.95
C ASN A 127 9.25 0.82 14.19
N GLY A 128 9.40 -0.39 14.76
CA GLY A 128 8.26 -1.25 15.10
C GLY A 128 7.32 -0.59 16.12
N LEU A 129 7.86 -0.03 17.20
CA LEU A 129 7.09 0.61 18.26
C LEU A 129 6.24 1.78 17.77
N LEU A 130 6.73 2.59 16.83
CA LEU A 130 6.00 3.74 16.29
C LEU A 130 5.06 3.35 15.14
N LYS A 131 5.45 2.38 14.31
CA LYS A 131 4.69 1.98 13.13
C LYS A 131 3.38 1.28 13.50
N VAL A 132 3.38 0.44 14.54
CA VAL A 132 2.18 -0.31 14.94
C VAL A 132 1.04 0.63 15.40
N PRO A 133 1.22 1.53 16.38
CA PRO A 133 0.17 2.48 16.77
C PRO A 133 -0.24 3.42 15.64
N MET A 134 0.72 3.86 14.82
CA MET A 134 0.43 4.70 13.66
C MET A 134 -0.51 4.00 12.69
N GLN A 135 -0.29 2.71 12.40
CA GLN A 135 -1.15 1.95 11.50
C GLN A 135 -2.58 1.83 12.04
N PHE A 136 -2.75 1.53 13.33
CA PHE A 136 -4.07 1.52 13.97
C PHE A 136 -4.74 2.90 13.91
N PHE A 137 -3.97 3.98 14.06
CA PHE A 137 -4.50 5.32 13.98
C PHE A 137 -4.95 5.71 12.57
N ILE A 138 -4.20 5.33 11.51
CA ILE A 138 -4.63 5.51 10.11
C ILE A 138 -5.94 4.75 9.84
N LEU A 139 -6.03 3.49 10.27
CA LEU A 139 -7.25 2.69 10.11
C LEU A 139 -8.42 3.32 10.88
N LEU A 140 -8.18 3.80 12.10
CA LEU A 140 -9.18 4.49 12.90
C LEU A 140 -9.68 5.76 12.21
N VAL A 141 -8.80 6.56 11.59
CA VAL A 141 -9.22 7.72 10.78
C VAL A 141 -10.14 7.28 9.64
N GLY A 142 -9.81 6.20 8.93
CA GLY A 142 -10.67 5.63 7.89
C GLY A 142 -12.05 5.21 8.42
N VAL A 143 -12.10 4.57 9.58
CA VAL A 143 -13.36 4.21 10.25
C VAL A 143 -14.15 5.47 10.64
N MET A 144 -13.50 6.51 11.15
CA MET A 144 -14.16 7.76 11.49
C MET A 144 -14.70 8.51 10.27
N VAL A 145 -14.02 8.46 9.12
CA VAL A 145 -14.53 8.98 7.85
C VAL A 145 -15.75 8.18 7.39
N PHE A 146 -15.75 6.87 7.56
CA PHE A 146 -16.94 6.05 7.31
C PHE A 146 -18.11 6.47 8.20
N VAL A 147 -17.87 6.68 9.51
CA VAL A 147 -18.91 7.15 10.44
C VAL A 147 -19.40 8.54 10.06
N PHE A 148 -18.52 9.44 9.63
CA PHE A 148 -18.89 10.78 9.16
C PHE A 148 -19.93 10.74 8.02
N TYR A 149 -19.75 9.84 7.04
CA TYR A 149 -20.71 9.64 5.94
C TYR A 149 -21.96 8.82 6.32
N GLN A 150 -22.08 8.38 7.57
CA GLN A 150 -23.38 7.91 8.10
C GLN A 150 -24.32 9.08 8.38
N PHE A 151 -23.77 10.28 8.64
CA PHE A 151 -24.51 11.48 8.98
C PHE A 151 -24.50 12.54 7.87
N ASN A 152 -23.57 12.45 6.93
CA ASN A 152 -23.41 13.38 5.82
C ASN A 152 -23.60 12.66 4.49
N GLU A 153 -24.27 13.29 3.54
CA GLU A 153 -24.52 12.70 2.23
C GLU A 153 -23.20 12.45 1.50
N ALA A 154 -23.01 11.22 1.03
CA ALA A 154 -21.88 10.83 0.21
C ALA A 154 -22.31 10.77 -1.26
N PRO A 155 -21.43 11.07 -2.23
CA PRO A 155 -21.70 10.78 -3.62
C PRO A 155 -21.78 9.26 -3.87
N VAL A 156 -22.46 8.87 -4.94
CA VAL A 156 -22.51 7.46 -5.40
C VAL A 156 -21.08 6.96 -5.68
N ASN A 157 -20.28 7.78 -6.34
CA ASN A 157 -18.87 7.51 -6.60
C ASN A 157 -18.02 8.72 -6.18
N PHE A 158 -16.98 8.48 -5.38
CA PHE A 158 -16.09 9.52 -4.87
C PHE A 158 -15.09 10.06 -5.91
N ASN A 159 -14.90 9.36 -7.04
CA ASN A 159 -14.11 9.84 -8.17
C ASN A 159 -14.95 10.83 -9.02
N PRO A 160 -14.64 12.14 -9.00
CA PRO A 160 -15.41 13.13 -9.75
C PRO A 160 -15.32 12.91 -11.25
N THR A 161 -14.16 12.48 -11.77
CA THR A 161 -13.98 12.20 -13.20
C THR A 161 -14.86 11.04 -13.66
N ALA A 162 -15.03 10.02 -12.80
CA ALA A 162 -15.94 8.92 -13.09
C ALA A 162 -17.40 9.36 -13.21
N THR A 163 -17.84 10.21 -12.27
CA THR A 163 -19.17 10.82 -12.29
C THR A 163 -19.38 11.70 -13.53
N ASP A 164 -18.38 12.50 -13.91
CA ASP A 164 -18.47 13.35 -15.10
C ASP A 164 -18.57 12.51 -16.40
N VAL A 165 -17.83 11.41 -16.49
CA VAL A 165 -17.85 10.55 -17.69
C VAL A 165 -19.21 9.90 -17.89
N VAL A 166 -19.78 9.31 -16.83
CA VAL A 166 -21.08 8.62 -16.89
C VAL A 166 -22.24 9.60 -17.10
N LEU A 167 -22.22 10.77 -16.46
CA LEU A 167 -23.27 11.80 -16.63
C LEU A 167 -23.28 12.41 -18.04
N ASN A 168 -22.15 12.36 -18.76
CA ASN A 168 -22.05 12.80 -20.14
C ASN A 168 -22.21 11.65 -21.15
N SER A 169 -22.77 10.51 -20.76
CA SER A 169 -22.95 9.31 -21.61
C SER A 169 -24.44 8.95 -21.77
N GLU A 170 -24.74 7.92 -22.57
CA GLU A 170 -26.09 7.35 -22.67
C GLU A 170 -26.61 6.79 -21.33
N TYR A 171 -25.71 6.44 -20.40
CA TYR A 171 -26.04 5.90 -19.08
C TYR A 171 -26.42 6.97 -18.05
N ALA A 172 -26.43 8.26 -18.43
CA ALA A 172 -26.65 9.37 -17.49
C ALA A 172 -27.98 9.28 -16.73
N ASN A 173 -29.07 8.86 -17.39
CA ASN A 173 -30.38 8.75 -16.75
C ASN A 173 -30.44 7.58 -15.75
N ALA A 174 -29.81 6.45 -16.06
CA ALA A 174 -29.68 5.32 -15.14
C ALA A 174 -28.85 5.73 -13.92
N TYR A 175 -27.71 6.39 -14.13
CA TYR A 175 -26.86 6.86 -13.03
C TYR A 175 -27.57 7.90 -12.13
N LYS A 176 -28.33 8.83 -12.71
CA LYS A 176 -29.16 9.78 -11.95
C LYS A 176 -30.26 9.09 -11.14
N THR A 177 -30.74 7.94 -11.58
CA THR A 177 -31.72 7.14 -10.84
C THR A 177 -31.06 6.53 -9.61
N LEU A 178 -29.87 5.93 -9.77
CA LEU A 178 -29.06 5.44 -8.63
C LEU A 178 -28.71 6.57 -7.64
N GLN A 179 -28.42 7.78 -8.12
CA GLN A 179 -28.20 8.94 -7.23
C GLN A 179 -29.43 9.25 -6.37
N LYS A 180 -30.64 9.20 -6.95
CA LYS A 180 -31.88 9.44 -6.20
C LYS A 180 -32.18 8.30 -5.21
N GLU A 181 -31.94 7.06 -5.60
CA GLU A 181 -32.12 5.89 -4.74
C GLU A 181 -31.16 5.93 -3.55
N GLN A 182 -29.89 6.29 -3.77
CA GLN A 182 -28.92 6.49 -2.70
C GLN A 182 -29.38 7.59 -1.73
N GLN A 183 -29.89 8.72 -2.24
CA GLN A 183 -30.44 9.79 -1.41
C GLN A 183 -31.60 9.31 -0.54
N GLN A 184 -32.46 8.46 -1.09
CA GLN A 184 -33.57 7.88 -0.34
C GLN A 184 -33.06 6.93 0.77
N ILE A 185 -32.14 6.02 0.44
CA ILE A 185 -31.48 5.12 1.41
C ILE A 185 -30.83 5.93 2.52
N PHE A 186 -30.12 7.01 2.18
CA PHE A 186 -29.47 7.90 3.14
C PHE A 186 -30.48 8.58 4.09
N ARG A 187 -31.58 9.12 3.56
CA ARG A 187 -32.64 9.76 4.37
C ARG A 187 -33.31 8.77 5.32
N ASP A 188 -33.60 7.56 4.85
CA ASP A 188 -34.22 6.54 5.68
C ASP A 188 -33.26 6.03 6.75
N LYS A 189 -31.98 5.86 6.41
CA LYS A 189 -30.92 5.54 7.36
C LYS A 189 -30.77 6.62 8.44
N GLN A 190 -30.77 7.91 8.09
CA GLN A 190 -30.68 8.99 9.07
C GLN A 190 -31.82 8.97 10.10
N LYS A 191 -33.06 8.68 9.68
CA LYS A 191 -34.20 8.53 10.61
C LYS A 191 -33.95 7.41 11.62
N ILE A 192 -33.42 6.29 11.15
CA ILE A 192 -33.13 5.10 11.97
C ILE A 192 -31.96 5.38 12.94
N ILE A 193 -30.88 5.98 12.46
CA ILE A 193 -29.73 6.34 13.31
C ILE A 193 -30.17 7.30 14.43
N LYS A 194 -30.99 8.30 14.11
CA LYS A 194 -31.53 9.23 15.12
C LYS A 194 -32.38 8.50 16.18
N ALA A 195 -33.19 7.53 15.76
CA ALA A 195 -33.96 6.69 16.67
C ALA A 195 -33.07 5.79 17.54
N TYR A 196 -31.98 5.24 16.98
CA TYR A 196 -30.99 4.43 17.70
C TYR A 196 -30.30 5.23 18.81
N THR A 197 -29.77 6.41 18.49
CA THR A 197 -29.03 7.26 19.45
C THR A 197 -29.86 7.60 20.69
N SER A 198 -31.19 7.58 20.56
CA SER A 198 -32.15 7.90 21.61
C SER A 198 -32.63 6.69 22.44
N SER A 199 -32.54 5.46 21.91
CA SER A 199 -33.22 4.28 22.50
C SER A 199 -32.34 3.05 22.71
N ASN A 200 -31.08 3.07 22.27
CA ASN A 200 -30.14 1.94 22.38
C ASN A 200 -30.72 0.60 21.85
N ASN A 201 -31.58 0.68 20.83
CA ASN A 201 -32.30 -0.48 20.28
C ASN A 201 -31.32 -1.41 19.53
N PRO A 202 -31.16 -2.68 19.97
CA PRO A 202 -30.24 -3.63 19.35
C PRO A 202 -30.61 -4.00 17.90
N ASP A 203 -31.87 -3.83 17.48
CA ASP A 203 -32.26 -4.09 16.09
C ASP A 203 -31.84 -2.98 15.12
N ALA A 204 -31.55 -1.77 15.61
CA ALA A 204 -31.09 -0.68 14.76
C ALA A 204 -29.72 -0.97 14.10
N ALA A 205 -28.85 -1.72 14.78
CA ALA A 205 -27.60 -2.20 14.20
C ALA A 205 -27.84 -3.05 12.93
N LYS A 206 -28.85 -3.93 12.97
CA LYS A 206 -29.24 -4.74 11.80
C LYS A 206 -29.77 -3.87 10.66
N TYR A 207 -30.58 -2.86 10.97
CA TYR A 207 -31.08 -1.92 9.95
C TYR A 207 -29.97 -1.08 9.33
N ILE A 208 -29.03 -0.58 10.14
CA ILE A 208 -27.87 0.17 9.64
C ILE A 208 -27.02 -0.72 8.73
N SER A 209 -26.78 -1.96 9.15
CA SER A 209 -26.06 -2.96 8.35
C SER A 209 -26.77 -3.23 7.01
N ALA A 210 -28.09 -3.47 7.03
CA ALA A 210 -28.88 -3.70 5.82
C ALA A 210 -28.88 -2.48 4.88
N ALA A 211 -29.03 -1.26 5.40
CA ALA A 211 -28.96 -0.03 4.61
C ALA A 211 -27.57 0.19 4.00
N ASN A 212 -26.50 -0.14 4.73
CA ASN A 212 -25.13 -0.07 4.22
C ASN A 212 -24.89 -1.12 3.13
N ALA A 213 -25.45 -2.33 3.26
CA ALA A 213 -25.38 -3.37 2.23
C ALA A 213 -26.09 -2.94 0.95
N ALA A 214 -27.33 -2.42 1.06
CA ALA A 214 -28.08 -1.90 -0.08
C ALA A 214 -27.36 -0.74 -0.78
N ASN A 215 -26.74 0.17 0.00
CA ASN A 215 -25.94 1.25 -0.58
C ASN A 215 -24.66 0.73 -1.27
N GLU A 216 -24.02 -0.33 -0.78
CA GLU A 216 -22.86 -0.92 -1.45
C GLU A 216 -23.25 -1.62 -2.76
N GLU A 217 -24.39 -2.32 -2.81
CA GLU A 217 -24.94 -2.91 -4.03
C GLU A 217 -25.23 -1.84 -5.09
N LEU A 218 -25.89 -0.75 -4.70
CA LEU A 218 -26.12 0.41 -5.58
C LEU A 218 -24.82 1.00 -6.11
N ARG A 219 -23.79 1.10 -5.27
CA ARG A 219 -22.47 1.58 -5.69
C ARG A 219 -21.78 0.61 -6.66
N GLN A 220 -21.99 -0.69 -6.51
CA GLN A 220 -21.49 -1.68 -7.48
C GLN A 220 -22.19 -1.51 -8.85
N GLU A 221 -23.51 -1.35 -8.87
CA GLU A 221 -24.24 -1.04 -10.11
C GLU A 221 -23.74 0.25 -10.76
N ALA A 222 -23.49 1.29 -9.96
CA ALA A 222 -22.95 2.54 -10.43
C ALA A 222 -21.56 2.39 -11.05
N ARG A 223 -20.69 1.53 -10.48
CA ARG A 223 -19.38 1.21 -11.07
C ARG A 223 -19.53 0.57 -12.44
N VAL A 224 -20.45 -0.38 -12.60
CA VAL A 224 -20.75 -1.01 -13.90
C VAL A 224 -21.19 0.03 -14.95
N LEU A 225 -22.02 0.99 -14.57
CA LEU A 225 -22.42 2.08 -15.48
C LEU A 225 -21.24 3.00 -15.86
N ILE A 226 -20.36 3.29 -14.90
CA ILE A 226 -19.14 4.08 -15.14
C ILE A 226 -18.21 3.36 -16.11
N ASP A 227 -17.99 2.06 -15.92
CA ASP A 227 -17.12 1.26 -16.79
C ASP A 227 -17.66 1.23 -18.22
N LYS A 228 -18.96 0.96 -18.39
CA LYS A 228 -19.64 1.02 -19.70
C LYS A 228 -19.54 2.40 -20.36
N ALA A 229 -19.69 3.48 -19.59
CA ALA A 229 -19.56 4.84 -20.11
C ALA A 229 -18.12 5.19 -20.50
N GLY A 230 -17.12 4.65 -19.80
CA GLY A 230 -15.71 4.74 -20.17
C GLY A 230 -15.42 4.02 -21.49
N GLU A 231 -15.88 2.78 -21.61
CA GLU A 231 -15.76 1.97 -22.83
C GLU A 231 -16.42 2.65 -24.04
N SER A 232 -17.66 3.13 -23.91
CA SER A 232 -18.40 3.77 -25.01
C SER A 232 -17.71 5.02 -25.56
N LYS A 233 -16.87 5.67 -24.75
CA LYS A 233 -16.12 6.87 -25.11
C LYS A 233 -14.65 6.60 -25.43
N ASN A 234 -14.20 5.35 -25.36
CA ASN A 234 -12.78 4.98 -25.38
C ASN A 234 -11.95 5.78 -24.37
N LEU A 235 -12.55 6.11 -23.22
CA LEU A 235 -11.92 6.83 -22.12
C LEU A 235 -11.71 5.85 -20.96
N LYS A 236 -10.45 5.65 -20.58
CA LYS A 236 -10.13 4.87 -19.37
C LYS A 236 -10.43 5.69 -18.12
N VAL A 237 -11.29 5.18 -17.27
CA VAL A 237 -11.78 5.86 -16.07
C VAL A 237 -11.82 4.85 -14.93
N GLU A 238 -11.33 5.24 -13.75
CA GLU A 238 -11.31 4.38 -12.58
C GLU A 238 -12.67 4.44 -11.85
N SER A 239 -13.43 3.36 -11.90
CA SER A 239 -14.72 3.22 -11.20
C SER A 239 -14.55 2.85 -9.72
N ASN A 240 -13.45 2.19 -9.35
CA ASN A 240 -13.12 1.93 -7.95
C ASN A 240 -12.64 3.22 -7.27
N ASP A 241 -13.34 3.64 -6.22
CA ASP A 241 -13.23 4.96 -5.63
C ASP A 241 -12.77 4.92 -4.17
N LYS A 242 -12.29 3.77 -3.69
CA LYS A 242 -11.85 3.58 -2.30
C LYS A 242 -10.75 4.57 -1.90
N ASP A 243 -9.80 4.83 -2.79
CA ASP A 243 -8.69 5.77 -2.57
C ASP A 243 -9.15 7.25 -2.60
N TYR A 244 -10.33 7.52 -3.18
CA TYR A 244 -10.91 8.86 -3.29
C TYR A 244 -11.73 9.27 -2.07
N VAL A 245 -12.17 8.34 -1.21
CA VAL A 245 -13.04 8.63 -0.06
C VAL A 245 -12.40 9.67 0.88
N PHE A 246 -11.14 9.44 1.25
CA PHE A 246 -10.43 10.33 2.17
C PHE A 246 -10.12 11.67 1.49
N ILE A 247 -9.72 11.65 0.22
CA ILE A 247 -9.44 12.87 -0.55
C ILE A 247 -10.71 13.72 -0.67
N HIS A 248 -11.85 13.10 -0.99
CA HIS A 248 -13.13 13.78 -1.07
C HIS A 248 -13.54 14.39 0.27
N PHE A 249 -13.32 13.66 1.37
CA PHE A 249 -13.56 14.20 2.71
C PHE A 249 -12.74 15.46 2.95
N ILE A 250 -11.43 15.42 2.65
CA ILE A 250 -10.53 16.57 2.79
C ILE A 250 -11.01 17.75 1.97
N LEU A 251 -11.26 17.55 0.67
CA LEU A 251 -11.55 18.63 -0.27
C LEU A 251 -12.91 19.31 -0.03
N ASN A 252 -13.92 18.54 0.39
CA ASN A 252 -15.30 19.04 0.46
C ASN A 252 -15.74 19.40 1.88
N ASN A 253 -15.09 18.85 2.91
CA ASN A 253 -15.55 19.00 4.29
C ASN A 253 -14.61 19.81 5.17
N LEU A 254 -13.37 20.09 4.75
CA LEU A 254 -12.41 20.82 5.58
C LEU A 254 -12.27 22.30 5.19
N PRO A 255 -11.88 23.18 6.14
CA PRO A 255 -11.65 24.59 5.85
C PRO A 255 -10.43 24.77 4.92
N ARG A 256 -10.47 25.82 4.09
CA ARG A 256 -9.53 26.06 2.97
C ARG A 256 -8.03 26.00 3.34
N GLY A 257 -7.64 26.44 4.54
CA GLY A 257 -6.25 26.35 5.00
C GLY A 257 -5.79 24.92 5.33
N LEU A 258 -6.69 24.08 5.86
CA LEU A 258 -6.40 22.70 6.26
C LEU A 258 -6.38 21.74 5.09
N ILE A 259 -7.12 22.06 4.01
CA ILE A 259 -7.00 21.35 2.73
C ILE A 259 -5.55 21.37 2.26
N GLY A 260 -4.92 22.55 2.24
CA GLY A 260 -3.52 22.70 1.85
C GLY A 260 -2.56 21.89 2.75
N LEU A 261 -2.80 21.89 4.07
CA LEU A 261 -2.02 21.09 5.01
C LEU A 261 -2.12 19.58 4.72
N LEU A 262 -3.33 19.04 4.52
CA LEU A 262 -3.49 17.60 4.29
C LEU A 262 -3.03 17.15 2.89
N LEU A 263 -3.13 18.02 1.89
CA LEU A 263 -2.47 17.78 0.61
C LEU A 263 -0.94 17.73 0.80
N ALA A 264 -0.37 18.63 1.60
CA ALA A 264 1.05 18.60 1.93
C ALA A 264 1.45 17.32 2.69
N VAL A 265 0.58 16.77 3.56
CA VAL A 265 0.76 15.48 4.23
C VAL A 265 0.85 14.33 3.22
N ILE A 266 -0.10 14.24 2.30
CA ILE A 266 -0.15 13.19 1.27
C ILE A 266 1.10 13.26 0.39
N LEU A 267 1.45 14.46 -0.08
CA LEU A 267 2.64 14.69 -0.89
C LEU A 267 3.92 14.36 -0.10
N SER A 268 4.00 14.75 1.17
CA SER A 268 5.13 14.45 2.04
C SER A 268 5.34 12.95 2.22
N ALA A 269 4.26 12.20 2.43
CA ALA A 269 4.31 10.74 2.55
C ALA A 269 4.83 10.08 1.25
N ALA A 270 4.30 10.49 0.10
CA ALA A 270 4.70 9.97 -1.21
C ALA A 270 6.15 10.34 -1.59
N MET A 271 6.58 11.56 -1.28
CA MET A 271 7.96 12.01 -1.52
C MET A 271 8.96 11.28 -0.63
N SER A 272 8.58 11.00 0.63
CA SER A 272 9.41 10.30 1.62
C SER A 272 9.82 8.92 1.14
N SER A 273 8.85 8.10 0.71
CA SER A 273 9.11 6.74 0.21
C SER A 273 9.90 6.76 -1.09
N THR A 274 9.47 7.59 -2.07
CA THR A 274 10.08 7.65 -3.40
C THR A 274 11.56 8.03 -3.33
N ALA A 275 11.95 8.99 -2.48
CA ALA A 275 13.35 9.37 -2.35
C ALA A 275 14.23 8.26 -1.75
N SER A 276 13.72 7.50 -0.78
CA SER A 276 14.45 6.34 -0.24
C SER A 276 14.67 5.27 -1.31
N GLU A 277 13.65 4.98 -2.11
CA GLU A 277 13.75 3.98 -3.19
C GLU A 277 14.71 4.42 -4.29
N LEU A 278 14.62 5.67 -4.75
CA LEU A 278 15.54 6.19 -5.78
C LEU A 278 17.00 6.17 -5.31
N ASN A 279 17.23 6.53 -4.03
CA ASN A 279 18.56 6.47 -3.45
C ASN A 279 19.06 5.02 -3.32
N ALA A 280 18.21 4.08 -2.92
CA ALA A 280 18.55 2.66 -2.85
C ALA A 280 18.93 2.11 -4.23
N LEU A 281 18.08 2.32 -5.24
CA LEU A 281 18.32 1.91 -6.63
C LEU A 281 19.61 2.50 -7.19
N GLY A 282 19.84 3.80 -6.99
CA GLY A 282 21.07 4.46 -7.40
C GLY A 282 22.31 3.88 -6.71
N SER A 283 22.24 3.62 -5.40
CA SER A 283 23.34 3.01 -4.65
C SER A 283 23.64 1.58 -5.08
N THR A 284 22.63 0.72 -5.19
CA THR A 284 22.76 -0.68 -5.63
C THR A 284 23.33 -0.74 -7.05
N THR A 285 22.79 0.07 -7.98
CA THR A 285 23.31 0.12 -9.35
C THR A 285 24.78 0.55 -9.39
N THR A 286 25.16 1.51 -8.54
CA THR A 286 26.55 2.00 -8.49
C THR A 286 27.50 0.97 -7.91
N MET A 287 27.14 0.33 -6.80
CA MET A 287 28.03 -0.57 -6.07
C MET A 287 28.08 -1.96 -6.70
N ASP A 288 26.93 -2.49 -7.12
CA ASP A 288 26.80 -3.91 -7.49
C ASP A 288 26.94 -4.15 -8.99
N LEU A 289 26.62 -3.15 -9.82
CA LEU A 289 26.74 -3.23 -11.28
C LEU A 289 27.91 -2.39 -11.81
N TYR A 290 27.95 -1.09 -11.50
CA TYR A 290 28.94 -0.19 -12.07
C TYR A 290 30.36 -0.44 -11.52
N LYS A 291 30.56 -0.39 -10.20
CA LYS A 291 31.88 -0.64 -9.58
C LYS A 291 32.38 -2.04 -9.88
N ARG A 292 31.49 -3.03 -9.85
CA ARG A 292 31.83 -4.43 -10.14
C ARG A 292 32.37 -4.62 -11.56
N ASN A 293 31.83 -3.90 -12.54
CA ASN A 293 32.19 -4.09 -13.95
C ASN A 293 33.31 -3.17 -14.43
N VAL A 294 33.47 -1.99 -13.81
CA VAL A 294 34.45 -0.96 -14.23
C VAL A 294 35.69 -0.90 -13.31
N GLY A 295 35.68 -1.65 -12.19
CA GLY A 295 36.78 -1.70 -11.23
C GLY A 295 36.77 -0.53 -10.23
N GLU A 296 37.87 -0.36 -9.49
CA GLU A 296 38.00 0.72 -8.52
C GLU A 296 38.05 2.10 -9.19
N LYS A 297 37.32 3.05 -8.60
CA LYS A 297 37.23 4.45 -9.03
C LYS A 297 37.45 5.35 -7.83
N THR A 298 37.78 6.62 -8.09
CA THR A 298 37.89 7.60 -7.01
C THR A 298 36.54 7.84 -6.36
N GLU A 299 36.51 8.25 -5.09
CA GLU A 299 35.27 8.55 -4.38
C GLU A 299 34.41 9.58 -5.12
N GLU A 300 35.04 10.60 -5.72
CA GLU A 300 34.34 11.60 -6.51
C GLU A 300 33.64 11.01 -7.73
N GLN A 301 34.29 10.09 -8.44
CA GLN A 301 33.70 9.38 -9.58
C GLN A 301 32.54 8.48 -9.14
N MET A 302 32.69 7.80 -8.00
CA MET A 302 31.64 6.97 -7.41
C MET A 302 30.40 7.78 -7.00
N VAL A 303 30.59 8.95 -6.39
CA VAL A 303 29.49 9.86 -6.04
C VAL A 303 28.81 10.41 -7.30
N LYS A 304 29.58 10.79 -8.32
CA LYS A 304 29.03 11.23 -9.62
C LYS A 304 28.21 10.13 -10.29
N ALA A 305 28.72 8.89 -10.30
CA ALA A 305 28.01 7.74 -10.85
C ALA A 305 26.70 7.49 -10.10
N SER A 306 26.73 7.48 -8.76
CA SER A 306 25.52 7.31 -7.93
C SER A 306 24.47 8.38 -8.21
N ARG A 307 24.87 9.65 -8.30
CA ARG A 307 23.96 10.74 -8.66
C ARG A 307 23.31 10.55 -10.04
N TRP A 308 24.09 10.13 -11.03
CA TRP A 308 23.57 9.85 -12.37
C TRP A 308 22.61 8.66 -12.41
N PHE A 309 22.91 7.57 -11.69
CA PHE A 309 22.00 6.43 -11.61
C PHE A 309 20.72 6.77 -10.85
N THR A 310 20.80 7.53 -9.74
CA THR A 310 19.61 8.03 -9.03
C THR A 310 18.74 8.89 -9.94
N PHE A 311 19.35 9.77 -10.74
CA PHE A 311 18.63 10.58 -11.73
C PHE A 311 17.96 9.72 -12.81
N LEU A 312 18.68 8.73 -13.36
CA LEU A 312 18.16 7.79 -14.35
C LEU A 312 16.95 7.02 -13.81
N TRP A 313 17.06 6.43 -12.62
CA TRP A 313 15.95 5.73 -11.96
C TRP A 313 14.77 6.66 -11.67
N GLY A 314 15.04 7.93 -11.37
CA GLY A 314 14.02 8.96 -11.23
C GLY A 314 13.21 9.17 -12.52
N ILE A 315 13.88 9.31 -13.66
CA ILE A 315 13.23 9.42 -14.97
C ILE A 315 12.39 8.17 -15.26
N VAL A 316 12.95 6.98 -15.02
CA VAL A 316 12.23 5.71 -15.21
C VAL A 316 10.99 5.66 -14.31
N ALA A 317 11.10 6.04 -13.04
CA ALA A 317 9.98 6.07 -12.11
C ALA A 317 8.87 7.04 -12.53
N ILE A 318 9.22 8.24 -13.03
CA ILE A 318 8.23 9.18 -13.60
C ILE A 318 7.57 8.59 -14.84
N GLY A 319 8.35 7.99 -15.75
CA GLY A 319 7.84 7.34 -16.95
C GLY A 319 6.83 6.25 -16.62
N VAL A 320 7.17 5.38 -15.67
CA VAL A 320 6.25 4.35 -15.15
C VAL A 320 5.04 5.00 -14.49
N ALA A 321 5.19 5.99 -13.62
CA ALA A 321 4.06 6.65 -12.95
C ALA A 321 3.10 7.36 -13.92
N CYS A 322 3.56 7.80 -15.09
CA CYS A 322 2.73 8.40 -16.12
C CYS A 322 1.96 7.38 -16.97
N ILE A 323 2.40 6.12 -17.00
CA ILE A 323 1.82 5.03 -17.84
C ILE A 323 1.08 4.00 -16.98
N ALA A 324 1.53 3.79 -15.74
CA ALA A 324 0.99 2.80 -14.83
C ALA A 324 -0.47 3.14 -14.52
N ASN A 325 -1.36 2.19 -14.83
CA ASN A 325 -2.75 2.30 -14.45
C ASN A 325 -2.85 2.10 -12.94
N LEU A 326 -3.68 2.91 -12.30
CA LEU A 326 -4.12 2.66 -10.94
C LEU A 326 -4.80 1.30 -10.96
N ALA A 327 -4.13 0.33 -10.34
CA ALA A 327 -4.76 -0.90 -9.94
C ALA A 327 -6.00 -0.63 -9.09
N GLU A 328 -6.94 -1.58 -9.04
CA GLU A 328 -8.10 -1.52 -8.13
C GLU A 328 -7.72 -1.19 -6.67
N ASN A 329 -6.49 -1.53 -6.26
CA ASN A 329 -5.89 -1.08 -5.03
C ASN A 329 -4.36 -1.03 -5.17
N LEU A 330 -3.77 0.16 -5.13
CA LEU A 330 -2.32 0.34 -5.27
C LEU A 330 -1.51 -0.39 -4.19
N ILE A 331 -1.99 -0.37 -2.95
CA ILE A 331 -1.32 -1.05 -1.82
C ILE A 331 -1.30 -2.56 -2.05
N GLN A 332 -2.41 -3.11 -2.55
CA GLN A 332 -2.48 -4.52 -2.90
C GLN A 332 -1.48 -4.88 -3.99
N TRP A 333 -1.37 -4.07 -5.04
CA TRP A 333 -0.44 -4.33 -6.14
C TRP A 333 1.03 -4.32 -5.71
N VAL A 334 1.43 -3.34 -4.89
CA VAL A 334 2.79 -3.30 -4.34
C VAL A 334 3.07 -4.56 -3.51
N ASN A 335 2.10 -5.01 -2.71
CA ASN A 335 2.26 -6.23 -1.92
C ASN A 335 2.29 -7.51 -2.78
N ILE A 336 1.57 -7.57 -3.90
CA ILE A 336 1.63 -8.69 -4.85
C ILE A 336 3.03 -8.76 -5.44
N ILE A 337 3.53 -7.66 -6.02
CA ILE A 337 4.87 -7.59 -6.61
C ILE A 337 5.91 -7.99 -5.56
N GLY A 338 5.86 -7.38 -4.37
CA GLY A 338 6.75 -7.73 -3.27
C GLY A 338 6.71 -9.23 -2.96
N SER A 339 5.52 -9.82 -2.87
CA SER A 339 5.38 -11.24 -2.49
C SER A 339 5.90 -12.23 -3.54
N ILE A 340 5.96 -11.84 -4.81
CA ILE A 340 6.53 -12.65 -5.90
C ILE A 340 8.06 -12.75 -5.80
N PHE A 341 8.73 -11.76 -5.21
CA PHE A 341 10.20 -11.69 -5.17
C PHE A 341 10.80 -11.87 -3.77
N TYR A 342 10.18 -11.29 -2.74
CA TYR A 342 10.76 -11.20 -1.40
C TYR A 342 11.01 -12.54 -0.72
N GLY A 343 10.15 -13.54 -0.95
CA GLY A 343 10.34 -14.89 -0.40
C GLY A 343 11.65 -15.52 -0.88
N ASN A 344 11.90 -15.47 -2.19
CA ASN A 344 13.10 -16.02 -2.82
C ASN A 344 14.37 -15.31 -2.33
N VAL A 345 14.35 -13.97 -2.29
CA VAL A 345 15.49 -13.16 -1.78
C VAL A 345 15.80 -13.51 -0.33
N LEU A 346 14.79 -13.57 0.55
CA LEU A 346 15.00 -13.93 1.95
C LEU A 346 15.61 -15.33 2.09
N GLY A 347 15.12 -16.31 1.34
CA GLY A 347 15.68 -17.66 1.39
C GLY A 347 17.16 -17.73 0.99
N ILE A 348 17.60 -16.91 0.01
CA ILE A 348 19.03 -16.77 -0.34
C ILE A 348 19.84 -16.25 0.85
N PHE A 349 19.36 -15.22 1.55
CA PHE A 349 20.03 -14.69 2.74
C PHE A 349 20.06 -15.70 3.89
N LEU A 350 18.95 -16.42 4.13
CA LEU A 350 18.91 -17.46 5.16
C LEU A 350 19.86 -18.62 4.85
N LEU A 351 19.97 -19.04 3.59
CA LEU A 351 20.97 -20.01 3.14
C LEU A 351 22.39 -19.53 3.47
N ALA A 352 22.70 -18.27 3.15
CA ALA A 352 24.02 -17.70 3.39
C ALA A 352 24.38 -17.63 4.89
N PHE A 353 23.42 -17.34 5.76
CA PHE A 353 23.68 -17.22 7.21
C PHE A 353 23.69 -18.57 7.95
N PHE A 354 22.71 -19.44 7.65
CA PHE A 354 22.44 -20.64 8.46
C PHE A 354 22.91 -21.95 7.80
N PHE A 355 23.02 -22.00 6.47
CA PHE A 355 23.32 -23.23 5.73
C PHE A 355 24.70 -23.16 5.06
N LYS A 356 25.76 -23.04 5.87
CA LYS A 356 27.16 -22.82 5.41
C LYS A 356 27.72 -23.90 4.46
N PHE A 357 27.08 -25.07 4.38
CA PHE A 357 27.46 -26.15 3.46
C PHE A 357 26.98 -25.89 2.02
N VAL A 358 25.92 -25.10 1.82
CA VAL A 358 25.36 -24.77 0.51
C VAL A 358 26.21 -23.69 -0.17
N LYS A 359 26.64 -23.94 -1.41
CA LYS A 359 27.56 -23.07 -2.17
C LYS A 359 26.80 -22.20 -3.17
N GLY A 360 27.44 -21.09 -3.58
CA GLY A 360 26.83 -20.06 -4.41
C GLY A 360 26.21 -20.57 -5.72
N ASN A 361 26.82 -21.56 -6.38
CA ASN A 361 26.25 -22.13 -7.62
C ASN A 361 24.92 -22.84 -7.38
N ALA A 362 24.82 -23.64 -6.31
CA ALA A 362 23.57 -24.31 -5.93
C ALA A 362 22.50 -23.29 -5.55
N VAL A 363 22.86 -22.25 -4.79
CA VAL A 363 21.94 -21.15 -4.43
C VAL A 363 21.45 -20.40 -5.68
N PHE A 364 22.34 -20.09 -6.62
CA PHE A 364 21.98 -19.34 -7.83
C PHE A 364 20.99 -20.11 -8.71
N ILE A 365 21.26 -21.40 -8.97
CA ILE A 365 20.37 -22.25 -9.77
C ILE A 365 19.03 -22.42 -9.04
N ALA A 366 19.05 -22.68 -7.73
CA ALA A 366 17.84 -22.79 -6.92
C ALA A 366 17.00 -21.52 -6.94
N ALA A 367 17.63 -20.35 -6.88
CA ALA A 367 16.94 -19.06 -6.93
C ALA A 367 16.21 -18.84 -8.25
N LEU A 368 16.83 -19.21 -9.40
CA LEU A 368 16.19 -19.11 -10.71
C LEU A 368 14.99 -20.06 -10.83
N ILE A 369 15.16 -21.32 -10.42
CA ILE A 369 14.07 -22.31 -10.44
C ILE A 369 12.93 -21.84 -9.53
N THR A 370 13.26 -21.39 -8.32
CA THR A 370 12.27 -20.88 -7.36
C THR A 370 11.52 -19.68 -7.90
N GLN A 371 12.20 -18.75 -8.58
CA GLN A 371 11.54 -17.58 -9.16
C GLN A 371 10.51 -18.00 -10.22
N MET A 372 10.87 -18.95 -11.08
CA MET A 372 9.95 -19.49 -12.09
C MET A 372 8.76 -20.20 -11.44
N LEU A 373 9.00 -20.99 -10.38
CA LEU A 373 7.94 -21.67 -9.63
C LEU A 373 6.99 -20.69 -8.93
N VAL A 374 7.52 -19.64 -8.28
CA VAL A 374 6.69 -18.63 -7.61
C VAL A 374 5.83 -17.87 -8.62
N ILE A 375 6.38 -17.49 -9.78
CA ILE A 375 5.60 -16.88 -10.86
C ILE A 375 4.53 -17.83 -11.37
N ALA A 376 4.85 -19.12 -11.56
CA ALA A 376 3.87 -20.12 -11.96
C ALA A 376 2.75 -20.30 -10.93
N LEU A 377 3.08 -20.36 -9.63
CA LEU A 377 2.08 -20.43 -8.55
C LEU A 377 1.18 -19.20 -8.53
N TYR A 378 1.75 -17.99 -8.71
CA TYR A 378 0.97 -16.77 -8.82
C TYR A 378 -0.01 -16.81 -10.00
N LEU A 379 0.46 -17.21 -11.20
CA LEU A 379 -0.38 -17.33 -12.38
C LEU A 379 -1.46 -18.41 -12.23
N LEU A 380 -1.13 -19.56 -11.64
CA LEU A 380 -2.13 -20.61 -11.36
C LEU A 380 -3.23 -20.13 -10.42
N ASN A 381 -2.90 -19.28 -9.45
CA ASN A 381 -3.90 -18.65 -8.58
C ASN A 381 -4.74 -17.62 -9.35
N GLU A 382 -4.11 -16.80 -10.20
CA GLU A 382 -4.82 -15.79 -11.00
C GLU A 382 -5.78 -16.43 -12.03
N TYR A 383 -5.42 -17.60 -12.58
CA TYR A 383 -6.28 -18.39 -13.46
C TYR A 383 -7.21 -19.36 -12.71
N GLU A 384 -7.37 -19.19 -11.39
CA GLU A 384 -8.31 -19.95 -10.54
C GLU A 384 -8.08 -21.48 -10.50
N TYR A 385 -6.88 -21.96 -10.87
CA TYR A 385 -6.52 -23.38 -10.76
C TYR A 385 -6.16 -23.78 -9.32
N ILE A 386 -5.60 -22.84 -8.54
CA ILE A 386 -5.26 -23.03 -7.14
C ILE A 386 -5.78 -21.85 -6.32
N ASN A 387 -5.98 -22.07 -5.02
CA ASN A 387 -6.29 -21.01 -4.07
C ASN A 387 -5.07 -20.78 -3.18
N LEU A 388 -4.22 -19.81 -3.55
CA LEU A 388 -3.02 -19.45 -2.82
C LEU A 388 -2.87 -17.92 -2.78
N PRO A 389 -3.28 -17.27 -1.67
CA PRO A 389 -3.17 -15.82 -1.58
C PRO A 389 -1.73 -15.36 -1.68
N PHE A 390 -1.52 -14.23 -2.37
CA PHE A 390 -0.18 -13.72 -2.69
C PHE A 390 0.72 -13.58 -1.45
N LEU A 391 0.20 -13.26 -0.26
CA LEU A 391 1.00 -13.15 0.97
C LEU A 391 1.74 -14.45 1.32
N TRP A 392 1.16 -15.61 1.00
CA TRP A 392 1.78 -16.92 1.24
C TRP A 392 2.98 -17.17 0.34
N LEU A 393 3.09 -16.51 -0.81
CA LEU A 393 4.24 -16.64 -1.71
C LEU A 393 5.55 -16.24 -1.03
N ASN A 394 5.53 -15.33 -0.05
CA ASN A 394 6.72 -14.98 0.74
C ASN A 394 7.26 -16.19 1.52
N PHE A 395 6.37 -16.89 2.22
CA PHE A 395 6.72 -18.10 2.97
C PHE A 395 7.13 -19.23 2.02
N VAL A 396 6.27 -19.53 1.03
CA VAL A 396 6.47 -20.63 0.09
C VAL A 396 7.76 -20.43 -0.71
N GLY A 397 7.98 -19.24 -1.27
CA GLY A 397 9.19 -18.92 -2.04
C GLY A 397 10.46 -19.08 -1.20
N CYS A 398 10.43 -18.66 0.07
CA CYS A 398 11.58 -18.83 0.97
C CYS A 398 11.89 -20.31 1.24
N ILE A 399 10.86 -21.13 1.48
CA ILE A 399 11.06 -22.56 1.75
C ILE A 399 11.52 -23.30 0.49
N ILE A 400 10.93 -23.00 -0.67
CA ILE A 400 11.29 -23.65 -1.94
C ILE A 400 12.76 -23.41 -2.28
N VAL A 401 13.28 -22.18 -2.19
CA VAL A 401 14.69 -21.93 -2.52
C VAL A 401 15.65 -22.63 -1.55
N ILE A 402 15.32 -22.66 -0.25
CA ILE A 402 16.13 -23.38 0.74
C ILE A 402 16.16 -24.87 0.41
N PHE A 403 15.01 -25.45 0.11
CA PHE A 403 14.89 -26.86 -0.23
C PHE A 403 15.64 -27.22 -1.50
N ILE A 404 15.40 -26.50 -2.61
CA ILE A 404 16.05 -26.77 -3.90
C ILE A 404 17.56 -26.56 -3.79
N ALA A 405 18.03 -25.50 -3.13
CA ALA A 405 19.47 -25.25 -2.98
C ALA A 405 20.16 -26.36 -2.17
N THR A 406 19.51 -26.82 -1.11
CA THR A 406 20.02 -27.93 -0.28
C THR A 406 20.09 -29.22 -1.09
N LEU A 407 19.03 -29.55 -1.83
CA LEU A 407 18.95 -30.74 -2.67
C LEU A 407 20.01 -30.72 -3.78
N LEU A 408 20.14 -29.60 -4.51
CA LEU A 408 21.17 -29.43 -5.53
C LEU A 408 22.58 -29.54 -4.95
N GLN A 409 22.81 -29.02 -3.74
CA GLN A 409 24.13 -29.11 -3.10
C GLN A 409 24.53 -30.56 -2.80
N VAL A 410 23.57 -31.40 -2.41
CA VAL A 410 23.82 -32.84 -2.16
C VAL A 410 24.26 -33.51 -3.46
N PHE A 411 23.50 -33.34 -4.54
CA PHE A 411 23.84 -33.95 -5.84
C PHE A 411 25.18 -33.45 -6.41
N LEU A 412 25.49 -32.16 -6.26
CA LEU A 412 26.76 -31.57 -6.72
C LEU A 412 27.97 -32.01 -5.87
N ASN A 413 27.76 -32.41 -4.62
CA ASN A 413 28.83 -32.95 -3.78
C ASN A 413 29.13 -34.41 -4.12
N ASP A 414 28.11 -35.19 -4.47
CA ASP A 414 28.29 -36.59 -4.88
C ASP A 414 29.10 -36.70 -6.18
N GLU A 415 28.84 -35.84 -7.17
CA GLU A 415 29.61 -35.82 -8.43
C GLU A 415 31.11 -35.55 -8.21
N LYS A 416 31.45 -34.67 -7.26
CA LYS A 416 32.86 -34.36 -6.91
C LYS A 416 33.57 -35.45 -6.12
N GLN A 417 32.85 -36.40 -5.53
CA GLN A 417 33.46 -37.55 -4.86
C GLN A 417 33.65 -38.75 -5.80
N THR A 418 32.93 -38.77 -6.93
CA THR A 418 33.05 -39.80 -7.97
C THR A 418 34.05 -39.48 -9.09
N THR A 419 34.62 -38.28 -9.12
CA THR A 419 35.75 -37.86 -9.99
C THR A 419 37.00 -37.65 -9.16
#